data_AF-A0A967JX27-F1
#
_entry.id   AF-A0A967JX27-F1
#
_cell.length_a   1.000
_cell.length_b   1.000
_cell.length_c   1.000
_cell.angle_alpha   90.00
_cell.angle_beta   90.00
_cell.angle_gamma   90.00
#
_symmetry.space_group_name_H-M   'P 1'
#
loop_
_entity.id
_entity.type
_entity.pdbx_description
1 polymer ?
#
loop_
_entity_poly.entity_id
_entity_poly.type
_entity_poly.pdbx_seq_one_letter_code
_entity_poly.pdbx_strand_id
1 'polypeptide(L)'
;MPIATQSAVSVTDPDAPVVNSIQFRDTGVILEVTPRVNASGLVVLEVLQEVSDVIETTTSDIDSPTIQQRSIESTVAVQSGDSIALGGLIRDRNEDGVTGVPLLSEIPVFGNLFKTTEDLMRRTELLVLITPRVVRNRREALDVTEELRRRLSAIEPLEQRIKPPQ
;
A
#
# COMPACT_ATOMS: atom_id res chain seq x y z
N MET A 1 -2.15 3.66 13.08
CA MET A 1 -1.39 4.93 13.01
C MET A 1 -2.12 6.03 13.78
N PRO A 2 -1.42 6.83 14.58
CA PRO A 2 -2.00 8.01 15.24
C PRO A 2 -2.23 9.14 14.23
N ILE A 3 -3.40 9.77 14.29
CA ILE A 3 -3.76 10.98 13.54
C ILE A 3 -4.22 12.06 14.53
N ALA A 4 -3.72 13.29 14.39
CA ALA A 4 -4.19 14.40 15.20
C ALA A 4 -5.51 14.92 14.59
N THR A 5 -6.57 14.94 15.40
CA THR A 5 -7.94 15.29 14.95
C THR A 5 -8.38 16.68 15.40
N GLN A 6 -7.74 17.21 16.44
CA GLN A 6 -7.97 18.55 16.96
C GLN A 6 -6.71 19.03 17.68
N SER A 7 -6.37 20.30 17.49
CA SER A 7 -5.40 21.01 18.34
C SER A 7 -6.10 22.25 18.90
N ALA A 8 -5.98 22.46 20.21
CA ALA A 8 -6.53 23.61 20.90
C ALA A 8 -5.45 24.32 21.72
N VAL A 9 -5.42 25.64 21.60
CA VAL A 9 -4.58 26.54 22.39
C VAL A 9 -5.45 27.61 23.03
N SER A 10 -5.18 27.96 24.29
CA SER A 10 -5.96 28.99 24.98
C SER A 10 -5.65 30.36 24.38
N VAL A 11 -6.67 31.15 24.06
CA VAL A 11 -6.50 32.52 23.51
C VAL A 11 -6.37 33.60 24.59
N THR A 12 -6.52 33.22 25.87
CA THR A 12 -6.47 34.13 27.02
C THR A 12 -5.22 33.97 27.88
N ASP A 13 -4.48 32.87 27.70
CA ASP A 13 -3.24 32.58 28.43
C ASP A 13 -2.15 32.16 27.42
N PRO A 14 -1.13 33.01 27.17
CA PRO A 14 -0.08 32.74 26.20
C PRO A 14 0.86 31.57 26.58
N ASP A 15 0.85 31.10 27.83
CA ASP A 15 1.63 29.95 28.29
C ASP A 15 0.80 28.65 28.37
N ALA A 16 -0.45 28.67 27.89
CA ALA A 16 -1.32 27.51 27.96
C ALA A 16 -0.79 26.34 27.12
N PRO A 17 -0.79 25.11 27.67
CA PRO A 17 -0.33 23.93 26.94
C PRO A 17 -1.23 23.64 25.74
N VAL A 18 -0.60 23.28 24.62
CA VAL A 18 -1.31 22.81 23.42
C VAL A 18 -1.94 21.45 23.73
N VAL A 19 -3.27 21.34 23.57
CA VAL A 19 -3.99 20.08 23.76
C VAL A 19 -4.27 19.46 22.39
N ASN A 20 -3.72 18.28 22.15
CA ASN A 20 -3.93 17.52 20.92
C ASN A 20 -4.83 16.31 21.19
N SER A 21 -5.86 16.13 20.36
CA SER A 21 -6.69 14.91 20.34
C SER A 21 -6.15 13.94 19.31
N ILE A 22 -5.69 12.77 19.75
CA ILE A 22 -5.13 11.72 18.87
C ILE A 22 -6.15 10.59 18.68
N GLN A 23 -6.44 10.25 17.43
CA GLN A 23 -7.22 9.06 17.07
C GLN A 23 -6.30 8.03 16.41
N PHE A 24 -6.51 6.75 16.69
CA PHE A 24 -5.83 5.68 15.97
C PHE A 24 -6.68 5.21 14.78
N ARG A 25 -6.04 5.05 13.62
CA ARG A 25 -6.63 4.46 12.42
C ARG A 25 -5.83 3.25 11.96
N ASP A 26 -6.51 2.20 11.53
CA ASP A 26 -5.87 1.03 10.94
C ASP A 26 -5.30 1.37 9.57
N THR A 27 -4.08 0.90 9.30
CA THR A 27 -3.36 1.14 8.05
C THR A 27 -2.51 -0.07 7.71
N GLY A 28 -2.11 -0.21 6.44
CA GLY A 28 -1.43 -1.40 5.92
C GLY A 28 -2.34 -2.13 4.95
N VAL A 29 -2.18 -3.45 4.86
CA VAL A 29 -3.01 -4.30 3.98
C VAL A 29 -4.10 -4.95 4.82
N ILE A 30 -5.35 -4.57 4.58
CA ILE A 30 -6.53 -5.14 5.21
C ILE A 30 -7.29 -5.91 4.13
N LEU A 31 -7.66 -7.15 4.44
CA LEU A 31 -8.37 -8.03 3.51
C LEU A 31 -9.51 -8.73 4.26
N GLU A 32 -10.73 -8.43 3.86
CA GLU A 32 -11.94 -9.09 4.34
C GLU A 32 -12.53 -9.93 3.21
N VAL A 33 -12.85 -11.18 3.52
CA VAL A 33 -13.36 -12.14 2.54
C VAL A 33 -14.53 -12.90 3.13
N THR A 34 -15.67 -12.88 2.44
CA THR A 34 -16.86 -13.68 2.76
C THR A 34 -17.05 -14.75 1.69
N PRO A 35 -16.61 -16.00 1.93
CA PRO A 35 -16.75 -17.07 0.95
C PRO A 35 -18.11 -17.78 1.07
N ARG A 36 -18.70 -18.14 -0.08
CA ARG A 36 -19.86 -19.04 -0.18
C ARG A 36 -19.52 -20.17 -1.15
N VAL A 37 -19.61 -21.40 -0.67
CA VAL A 37 -19.23 -22.59 -1.43
C VAL A 37 -20.48 -23.42 -1.74
N ASN A 38 -20.61 -23.87 -2.99
CA ASN A 38 -21.68 -24.79 -3.37
C ASN A 38 -21.18 -26.25 -3.46
N ALA A 39 -22.10 -27.18 -3.70
CA ALA A 39 -21.77 -28.61 -3.79
C ALA A 39 -20.86 -28.98 -4.98
N SER A 40 -20.84 -28.17 -6.06
CA SER A 40 -19.95 -28.40 -7.21
C SER A 40 -18.52 -27.91 -6.97
N GLY A 41 -18.24 -27.21 -5.86
CA GLY A 41 -16.93 -26.62 -5.59
C GLY A 41 -16.71 -25.23 -6.18
N LEU A 42 -17.78 -24.60 -6.69
CA LEU A 42 -17.76 -23.19 -7.07
C LEU A 42 -17.77 -22.35 -5.80
N VAL A 43 -16.83 -21.41 -5.74
CA VAL A 43 -16.67 -20.48 -4.62
C VAL A 43 -17.02 -19.08 -5.08
N VAL A 44 -18.05 -18.52 -4.48
CA VAL A 44 -18.37 -17.09 -4.60
C VAL A 44 -17.67 -16.37 -3.46
N LEU A 45 -16.88 -15.35 -3.79
CA LEU A 45 -16.11 -14.55 -2.83
C LEU A 45 -16.60 -13.11 -2.93
N GLU A 46 -17.05 -12.56 -1.80
CA GLU A 46 -17.15 -11.12 -1.60
C GLU A 46 -15.84 -10.66 -0.95
N VAL A 47 -15.09 -9.80 -1.63
CA VAL A 47 -13.75 -9.38 -1.23
C VAL A 47 -13.75 -7.87 -1.04
N LEU A 48 -13.36 -7.43 0.15
CA LEU A 48 -13.03 -6.05 0.44
C LEU A 48 -11.53 -6.00 0.78
N GLN A 49 -10.76 -5.35 -0.08
CA GLN A 49 -9.34 -5.14 0.14
C GLN A 49 -9.04 -3.65 0.29
N GLU A 50 -8.32 -3.31 1.34
CA GLU A 50 -7.77 -1.99 1.56
C GLU A 50 -6.24 -2.05 1.66
N VAL A 51 -5.56 -1.17 0.94
CA VAL A 51 -4.12 -0.95 1.05
C VAL A 51 -3.89 0.51 1.39
N SER A 52 -3.40 0.76 2.59
CA SER A 52 -3.15 2.08 3.14
C SER A 52 -1.65 2.32 3.31
N ASP A 53 -1.20 3.45 2.79
CA ASP A 53 0.19 3.94 2.86
C ASP A 53 0.22 5.27 3.63
N VAL A 54 1.29 5.50 4.38
CA VAL A 54 1.40 6.64 5.30
C VAL A 54 2.51 7.55 4.81
N ILE A 55 2.15 8.77 4.46
CA ILE A 55 3.10 9.79 4.00
C ILE A 55 3.11 10.99 4.94
N GLU A 56 4.25 11.68 4.97
CA GLU A 56 4.38 12.96 5.66
C GLU A 56 3.44 14.00 5.03
N THR A 57 2.78 14.78 5.88
CA THR A 57 1.89 15.85 5.41
C THR A 57 2.71 17.07 5.06
N THR A 58 2.69 17.48 3.79
CA THR A 58 3.42 18.66 3.30
C THR A 58 2.50 19.87 3.04
N THR A 59 1.19 19.71 3.28
CA THR A 59 0.16 20.69 2.90
C THR A 59 -0.48 21.40 4.10
N SER A 60 -0.07 21.09 5.33
CA SER A 60 -0.62 21.66 6.55
C SER A 60 0.46 21.75 7.63
N ASP A 61 0.38 22.77 8.49
CA ASP A 61 1.27 22.92 9.66
C ASP A 61 0.89 21.96 10.82
N ILE A 62 -0.12 21.12 10.63
CA ILE A 62 -0.51 20.08 11.61
C ILE A 62 0.41 18.88 11.42
N ASP A 63 1.16 18.55 12.47
CA ASP A 63 1.97 17.32 12.58
C ASP A 63 1.07 16.07 12.70
N SER A 64 0.44 15.70 11.58
CA SER A 64 -0.38 14.51 11.44
C SER A 64 -0.10 13.88 10.08
N PRO A 65 0.09 12.57 9.97
CA PRO A 65 0.38 11.94 8.69
C PRO A 65 -0.81 11.97 7.74
N THR A 66 -0.53 12.02 6.43
CA THR A 66 -1.53 11.83 5.38
C THR A 66 -1.60 10.35 5.02
N ILE A 67 -2.79 9.77 5.10
CA ILE A 67 -3.03 8.35 4.79
C ILE A 67 -3.57 8.25 3.37
N GLN A 68 -2.82 7.61 2.47
CA GLN A 68 -3.26 7.28 1.13
C GLN A 68 -3.85 5.88 1.11
N GLN A 69 -5.16 5.77 0.86
CA GLN A 69 -5.89 4.51 0.84
C GLN A 69 -6.23 4.11 -0.59
N ARG A 70 -6.07 2.82 -0.89
CA ARG A 70 -6.56 2.17 -2.10
C ARG A 70 -7.55 1.10 -1.66
N SER A 71 -8.79 1.15 -2.15
CA SER A 71 -9.82 0.19 -1.79
C SER A 71 -10.38 -0.49 -3.04
N ILE A 72 -10.61 -1.80 -2.95
CA ILE A 72 -11.23 -2.63 -3.97
C ILE A 72 -12.33 -3.45 -3.30
N GLU A 73 -13.55 -3.31 -3.83
CA GLU A 73 -14.70 -4.16 -3.49
C GLU A 73 -15.09 -4.95 -4.73
N SER A 74 -15.12 -6.29 -4.62
CA SER A 74 -15.42 -7.16 -5.75
C SER A 74 -16.14 -8.42 -5.31
N THR A 75 -17.06 -8.88 -6.15
CA THR A 75 -17.69 -10.19 -6.02
C THR A 75 -17.26 -11.05 -7.19
N VAL A 76 -16.61 -12.18 -6.91
CA VAL A 76 -16.12 -13.10 -7.94
C VAL A 76 -16.62 -14.52 -7.70
N ALA A 77 -16.84 -15.26 -8.79
CA ALA A 77 -17.15 -16.68 -8.76
C ALA A 77 -16.02 -17.45 -9.46
N VAL A 78 -15.35 -18.33 -8.72
CA VAL A 78 -14.18 -19.07 -9.20
C VAL A 78 -14.21 -20.50 -8.66
N GLN A 79 -13.68 -21.45 -9.41
CA GLN A 79 -13.59 -22.83 -8.96
C GLN A 79 -12.50 -22.97 -7.89
N SER A 80 -12.71 -23.86 -6.93
CA SER A 80 -11.70 -24.18 -5.92
C SER A 80 -10.39 -24.64 -6.58
N GLY A 81 -9.29 -23.95 -6.27
CA GLY A 81 -7.95 -24.21 -6.80
C GLY A 81 -7.57 -23.31 -7.98
N ASP A 82 -8.55 -22.71 -8.66
CA ASP A 82 -8.29 -21.80 -9.77
C ASP A 82 -7.99 -20.40 -9.24
N SER A 83 -7.10 -19.69 -9.94
CA SER A 83 -6.72 -18.32 -9.58
C SER A 83 -7.46 -17.33 -10.48
N ILE A 84 -8.00 -16.26 -9.91
CA ILE A 84 -8.62 -15.17 -10.65
C ILE A 84 -7.99 -13.83 -10.25
N ALA A 85 -7.80 -12.95 -11.23
CA ALA A 85 -7.38 -11.57 -10.98
C ALA A 85 -8.63 -10.74 -10.63
N LEU A 86 -8.64 -10.12 -9.45
CA LEU A 86 -9.73 -9.25 -8.99
C LEU A 86 -9.66 -7.87 -9.64
N GLY A 87 -8.45 -7.41 -9.94
CA GLY A 87 -8.17 -6.12 -10.55
C GLY A 87 -6.70 -5.72 -10.44
N GLY A 88 -6.39 -4.54 -10.94
CA GLY A 88 -5.09 -3.92 -10.79
C GLY A 88 -5.14 -2.41 -11.00
N LEU A 89 -4.16 -1.71 -10.45
CA LEU A 89 -3.99 -0.26 -10.61
C LEU A 89 -2.57 0.01 -11.10
N ILE A 90 -2.46 0.75 -12.21
CA ILE A 90 -1.20 1.32 -12.68
C ILE A 90 -1.29 2.82 -12.50
N ARG A 91 -0.32 3.41 -11.82
CA ARG A 91 -0.20 4.86 -11.62
C ARG A 91 1.16 5.33 -12.11
N ASP A 92 1.16 6.18 -13.12
CA ASP A 92 2.32 6.92 -13.57
C ASP A 92 2.24 8.35 -13.04
N ARG A 93 3.34 8.85 -12.47
CA ARG A 93 3.51 10.24 -12.04
C ARG A 93 4.77 10.79 -12.70
N ASN A 94 4.61 11.83 -13.50
CA ASN A 94 5.72 12.59 -14.06
C ASN A 94 5.83 13.94 -13.32
N GLU A 95 6.99 14.23 -12.76
CA GLU A 95 7.34 15.49 -12.10
C GLU A 95 8.47 16.13 -12.91
N ASP A 96 8.14 17.18 -13.68
CA ASP A 96 9.11 17.95 -14.48
C ASP A 96 9.44 19.26 -13.74
N GLY A 97 10.71 19.46 -13.39
CA GLY A 97 11.22 20.64 -12.70
C GLY A 97 12.27 21.36 -13.55
N VAL A 98 12.09 22.66 -13.77
CA VAL A 98 13.11 23.48 -14.44
C VAL A 98 13.51 24.62 -13.51
N THR A 99 14.78 24.65 -13.12
CA THR A 99 15.37 25.73 -12.32
C THR A 99 16.46 26.39 -13.14
N GLY A 100 16.50 27.73 -13.22
CA GLY A 100 17.52 28.41 -14.01
C GLY A 100 17.68 29.88 -13.65
N VAL A 101 18.72 30.50 -14.19
CA VAL A 101 18.97 31.94 -14.03
C VAL A 101 17.98 32.71 -14.91
N PRO A 102 17.15 33.62 -14.35
CA PRO A 102 16.21 34.43 -15.12
C PRO A 102 16.91 35.16 -16.28
N LEU A 103 16.20 35.38 -17.40
CA LEU A 103 16.71 35.90 -18.69
C LEU A 103 17.72 34.98 -19.42
N LEU A 104 18.74 34.44 -18.73
CA LEU A 104 19.78 33.64 -19.38
C LEU A 104 19.29 32.26 -19.79
N SER A 105 18.37 31.66 -19.02
CA SER A 105 17.76 30.37 -19.32
C SER A 105 16.87 30.35 -20.57
N GLU A 106 16.44 31.52 -21.04
CA GLU A 106 15.53 31.69 -22.20
C GLU A 106 16.28 31.94 -23.52
N ILE A 107 17.60 32.17 -23.48
CA ILE A 107 18.40 32.45 -24.68
C ILE A 107 18.40 31.22 -25.61
N PRO A 108 17.97 31.35 -26.89
CA PRO A 108 18.09 30.27 -27.87
C PRO A 108 19.54 29.81 -27.99
N VAL A 109 19.78 28.51 -28.17
CA VAL A 109 21.11 27.87 -28.29
C VAL A 109 21.90 27.78 -26.98
N PHE A 110 21.94 28.82 -26.15
CA PHE A 110 22.78 28.86 -24.93
C PHE A 110 22.04 28.68 -23.61
N GLY A 111 20.71 28.79 -23.58
CA GLY A 111 19.92 28.75 -22.35
C GLY A 111 20.02 27.43 -21.56
N ASN A 112 20.39 26.32 -22.21
CA ASN A 112 20.64 25.04 -21.54
C ASN A 112 21.87 25.05 -20.61
N LEU A 113 22.81 26.00 -20.76
CA LEU A 113 23.97 26.14 -19.86
C LEU A 113 23.60 26.87 -18.55
N PHE A 114 22.45 27.55 -18.53
CA PHE A 114 22.00 28.39 -17.42
C PHE A 114 20.71 27.89 -16.77
N LYS A 115 20.28 26.66 -17.10
CA LYS A 115 19.16 25.98 -16.47
C LYS A 115 19.51 24.53 -16.17
N THR A 116 18.88 24.00 -15.14
CA THR A 116 18.87 22.60 -14.75
C THR A 116 17.45 22.09 -14.94
N THR A 117 17.33 20.98 -15.66
CA THR A 117 16.07 20.25 -15.82
C THR A 117 16.18 18.98 -14.97
N GLU A 118 15.16 18.74 -14.16
CA GLU A 118 14.97 17.54 -13.37
C GLU A 118 13.68 16.87 -13.86
N ASP A 119 13.81 15.66 -14.41
CA ASP A 119 12.67 14.86 -14.85
C ASP A 119 12.57 13.65 -13.92
N LEU A 120 11.48 13.56 -13.15
CA LEU A 120 11.26 12.47 -12.19
C LEU A 120 10.00 11.69 -12.55
N MET A 121 10.20 10.45 -12.99
CA MET A 121 9.11 9.54 -13.35
C MET A 121 8.95 8.45 -12.28
N ARG A 122 7.78 8.38 -11.64
CA ARG A 122 7.41 7.34 -10.67
C ARG A 122 6.26 6.50 -11.20
N ARG A 123 6.45 5.18 -11.26
CA ARG A 123 5.42 4.21 -11.66
C ARG A 123 5.10 3.27 -10.49
N THR A 124 3.82 3.07 -10.22
CA THR A 124 3.33 2.15 -9.17
C THR A 124 2.32 1.19 -9.78
N GLU A 125 2.54 -0.11 -9.57
CA GLU A 125 1.68 -1.17 -10.06
C GLU A 125 1.16 -2.00 -8.89
N LEU A 126 -0.16 -2.24 -8.86
CA LEU A 126 -0.82 -3.12 -7.92
C LEU A 126 -1.61 -4.16 -8.71
N LEU A 127 -1.39 -5.44 -8.43
CA LEU A 127 -2.14 -6.55 -8.99
C LEU A 127 -2.69 -7.41 -7.86
N VAL A 128 -3.97 -7.75 -7.94
CA VAL A 128 -4.66 -8.52 -6.89
C VAL A 128 -5.15 -9.83 -7.48
N LEU A 129 -4.58 -10.94 -7.01
CA LEU A 129 -4.97 -12.29 -7.38
C LEU A 129 -5.51 -13.02 -6.17
N ILE A 130 -6.53 -13.85 -6.38
CA ILE A 130 -7.09 -14.71 -5.34
C ILE A 130 -7.24 -16.15 -5.86
N THR A 131 -6.92 -17.10 -4.99
CA THR A 131 -6.98 -18.55 -5.28
C THR A 131 -7.68 -19.24 -4.12
N PRO A 132 -9.00 -19.45 -4.16
CA PRO A 132 -9.69 -20.12 -3.07
C PRO A 132 -9.36 -21.61 -3.04
N ARG A 133 -9.25 -22.18 -1.84
CA ARG A 133 -9.04 -23.61 -1.63
C ARG A 133 -10.14 -24.15 -0.70
N VAL A 134 -11.03 -24.97 -1.21
CA VAL A 134 -12.06 -25.64 -0.41
C VAL A 134 -11.46 -26.90 0.21
N VAL A 135 -11.62 -27.05 1.53
CA VAL A 135 -11.17 -28.20 2.30
C VAL A 135 -12.40 -28.95 2.82
N ARG A 136 -12.61 -30.18 2.35
CA ARG A 136 -13.84 -30.97 2.61
C ARG A 136 -13.68 -31.98 3.73
N ASN A 137 -12.46 -32.44 4.00
CA ASN A 137 -12.19 -33.49 4.98
C ASN A 137 -10.82 -33.31 5.65
N ARG A 138 -10.58 -34.11 6.68
CA ARG A 138 -9.34 -34.06 7.47
C ARG A 138 -8.08 -34.38 6.66
N ARG A 139 -8.16 -35.23 5.65
CA ARG A 139 -6.99 -35.57 4.80
C ARG A 139 -6.58 -34.36 3.97
N GLU A 140 -7.55 -33.71 3.32
CA GLU A 140 -7.31 -32.48 2.56
C GLU A 140 -6.75 -31.35 3.45
N ALA A 141 -7.22 -31.24 4.69
CA ALA A 141 -6.69 -30.25 5.64
C ALA A 141 -5.21 -30.48 5.95
N LEU A 142 -4.80 -31.75 6.10
CA LEU A 142 -3.40 -32.12 6.31
C LEU A 142 -2.56 -31.81 5.06
N ASP A 143 -3.08 -32.09 3.86
CA ASP A 143 -2.39 -31.79 2.61
C ASP A 143 -2.12 -30.28 2.44
N VAL A 144 -3.11 -29.44 2.76
CA VAL A 144 -2.97 -27.97 2.73
C VAL A 144 -1.97 -27.48 3.76
N THR A 145 -2.00 -28.06 4.98
CA THR A 145 -1.08 -27.69 6.05
C THR A 145 0.38 -28.03 5.69
N GLU A 146 0.59 -29.21 5.13
CA GLU A 146 1.91 -29.67 4.70
C GLU A 146 2.43 -28.85 3.51
N GLU A 147 1.56 -28.49 2.57
CA GLU A 147 1.90 -27.56 1.49
C GLU A 147 2.33 -26.19 2.02
N LEU A 148 1.57 -25.61 2.95
CA LEU A 148 1.93 -24.34 3.58
C LEU A 148 3.26 -24.44 4.32
N ARG A 149 3.47 -25.51 5.09
CA ARG A 149 4.73 -25.77 5.81
C ARG A 149 5.91 -25.82 4.84
N ARG A 150 5.80 -26.52 3.71
CA ARG A 150 6.85 -26.59 2.68
C ARG A 150 7.17 -25.23 2.08
N ARG A 151 6.15 -24.39 1.84
CA ARG A 151 6.35 -23.02 1.31
C ARG A 151 7.07 -22.14 2.32
N LEU A 152 6.74 -22.25 3.60
CA LEU A 152 7.42 -21.51 4.67
C LEU A 152 8.86 -21.98 4.87
N SER A 153 9.09 -23.30 4.93
CA SER A 153 10.44 -23.84 5.11
C SER A 153 11.36 -23.61 3.91
N ALA A 154 10.80 -23.41 2.71
CA ALA A 154 11.55 -22.99 1.54
C ALA A 154 12.06 -21.54 1.64
N ILE A 155 11.44 -20.70 2.48
CA ILE A 155 11.82 -19.30 2.71
C ILE A 155 12.87 -19.21 3.84
N GLU A 156 12.93 -20.19 4.75
CA GLU A 156 13.78 -20.17 5.95
C GLU A 156 15.32 -20.15 5.75
N PRO A 157 15.97 -20.62 4.66
CA PRO A 157 17.45 -20.58 4.58
C PRO A 157 18.04 -19.42 3.75
N LEU A 158 17.33 -18.31 3.51
CA LEU A 158 17.94 -17.11 2.94
C LEU A 158 18.60 -16.21 3.99
N GLU A 159 18.15 -16.22 5.25
CA GLU A 159 18.75 -15.38 6.30
C GLU A 159 20.16 -15.83 6.71
N GLN A 160 20.46 -17.14 6.66
CA GLN A 160 21.77 -17.65 7.07
C GLN A 160 22.90 -17.39 6.04
N ARG A 161 22.57 -17.02 4.80
CA ARG A 161 23.55 -16.67 3.75
C ARG A 161 23.95 -15.19 3.73
N ILE A 162 23.26 -14.34 4.50
CA ILE A 162 23.54 -12.89 4.60
C ILE A 162 24.23 -12.55 5.94
N LYS A 163 24.62 -13.55 6.74
CA LYS A 163 25.47 -13.30 7.91
C LYS A 163 26.92 -13.23 7.43
N PRO A 164 27.59 -12.05 7.47
CA PRO A 164 28.98 -11.96 7.06
C PRO A 164 29.84 -12.83 8.00
N PRO A 165 30.92 -13.45 7.48
CA PRO A 165 31.88 -14.17 8.32
C PRO A 165 32.46 -13.20 9.35
N GLN A 166 32.60 -13.67 10.59
CA GLN A 166 33.29 -12.95 11.66
C GLN A 166 34.80 -12.97 11.47
#